data_AF-A0A8T0PMI5-F1
#
_entry.id   AF-A0A8T0PMI5-F1
#
_cell.length_a   1.000
_cell.length_b   1.000
_cell.length_c   1.000
_cell.angle_alpha   90.00
_cell.angle_beta   90.00
_cell.angle_gamma   90.00
#
_symmetry.space_group_name_H-M   'P 1'
#
loop_
_entity.id
_entity.type
_entity.pdbx_description
1 polymer ?
#
loop_
_entity_poly.entity_id
_entity_poly.type
_entity_poly.pdbx_seq_one_letter_code
_entity_poly.pdbx_strand_id
1 'polypeptide(L)'
;MKEITRATLYDIGEILESDVSTKYIVAARGGTKVFEVECDDEETLGNVSCSCLKFECEGIPCCHIMVVLITLGAAMPQCCVLNRWTLNAKSASSLETTDHVNSMKGTRFSELLMLAKPVFEEASCSIDEYMRWKEILEAELKGKRKREDIEGESSGIEDREWLRS
;
A
#
# COMPACT_ATOMS: atom_id res chain seq x y z
N MET A 1 -5.01 -4.21 -12.77
CA MET A 1 -6.01 -3.93 -13.83
C MET A 1 -6.26 -5.11 -14.77
N LYS A 2 -5.22 -5.85 -15.22
CA LYS A 2 -5.38 -6.98 -16.16
C LYS A 2 -6.40 -8.07 -15.73
N GLU A 3 -6.40 -8.47 -14.46
CA GLU A 3 -7.33 -9.53 -13.98
C GLU A 3 -8.80 -9.07 -13.98
N ILE A 4 -9.08 -7.80 -13.69
CA ILE A 4 -10.43 -7.22 -13.79
C ILE A 4 -10.91 -7.24 -15.25
N THR A 5 -10.04 -6.87 -16.20
CA THR A 5 -10.38 -6.97 -17.63
C THR A 5 -10.61 -8.42 -18.05
N ARG A 6 -9.81 -9.37 -17.55
CA ARG A 6 -10.00 -10.80 -17.85
C ARG A 6 -11.28 -11.37 -17.27
N ALA A 7 -11.81 -10.81 -16.18
CA ALA A 7 -13.07 -11.24 -15.59
C ALA A 7 -14.24 -11.17 -16.58
N THR A 8 -14.22 -10.23 -17.54
CA THR A 8 -15.30 -10.09 -18.55
C THR A 8 -15.37 -11.25 -19.55
N LEU A 9 -14.39 -12.16 -19.53
CA LEU A 9 -14.32 -13.35 -20.38
C LEU A 9 -14.98 -14.58 -19.74
N TYR A 10 -15.51 -14.43 -18.53
CA TYR A 10 -16.08 -15.51 -17.75
C TYR A 10 -17.45 -15.10 -17.20
N ASP A 11 -18.32 -16.09 -17.02
CA ASP A 11 -19.63 -15.94 -16.38
C ASP A 11 -19.78 -16.97 -15.26
N ILE A 12 -20.67 -16.67 -14.31
CA ILE A 12 -21.11 -17.66 -13.32
C ILE A 12 -22.14 -18.58 -14.00
N GLY A 13 -21.89 -19.88 -13.89
CA GLY A 13 -22.81 -20.94 -14.30
C GLY A 13 -23.66 -21.38 -13.11
N GLU A 14 -23.28 -22.52 -12.53
CA GLU A 14 -23.97 -23.11 -11.39
C GLU A 14 -23.44 -22.57 -10.05
N ILE A 15 -24.33 -22.49 -9.05
CA ILE A 15 -24.00 -22.15 -7.68
C ILE A 15 -24.44 -23.34 -6.81
N LEU A 16 -23.51 -23.85 -6.00
CA LEU A 16 -23.71 -24.98 -5.11
C LEU A 16 -23.55 -24.50 -3.68
N GLU A 17 -24.66 -24.36 -2.97
CA GLU A 17 -24.69 -23.94 -1.57
C GLU A 17 -24.67 -25.14 -0.64
N SER A 18 -23.87 -25.06 0.42
CA SER A 18 -23.85 -25.99 1.54
C SER A 18 -24.10 -25.24 2.85
N ASP A 19 -24.10 -25.95 3.97
CA ASP A 19 -24.22 -25.36 5.30
C ASP A 19 -22.97 -24.60 5.77
N VAL A 20 -21.84 -24.78 5.08
CA VAL A 20 -20.52 -24.27 5.50
C VAL A 20 -19.78 -23.48 4.43
N SER A 21 -20.21 -23.56 3.17
CA SER A 21 -19.59 -22.85 2.05
C SER A 21 -20.54 -22.75 0.85
N THR A 22 -20.33 -21.71 0.03
CA THR A 22 -20.91 -21.58 -1.30
C THR A 22 -19.83 -21.76 -2.36
N LYS A 23 -20.11 -22.60 -3.35
CA LYS A 23 -19.25 -22.84 -4.50
C LYS A 23 -19.87 -22.28 -5.78
N TYR A 24 -19.14 -21.41 -6.46
CA TYR A 24 -19.48 -20.82 -7.75
C TYR A 24 -18.71 -21.51 -8.88
N ILE A 25 -19.44 -21.96 -9.90
CA ILE A 25 -18.87 -22.55 -11.10
C ILE A 25 -18.67 -21.43 -12.14
N VAL A 26 -17.42 -21.03 -12.36
CA VAL A 26 -17.05 -19.93 -13.26
C VAL A 26 -16.59 -20.50 -14.60
N ALA A 27 -17.33 -20.23 -15.68
CA ALA A 27 -17.10 -20.79 -17.00
C ALA A 27 -16.62 -19.74 -18.00
N ALA A 28 -15.69 -20.12 -18.88
CA ALA A 28 -15.21 -19.25 -19.95
C ALA A 28 -16.27 -19.03 -21.03
N ARG A 29 -16.50 -17.79 -21.44
CA ARG A 29 -17.39 -17.45 -22.56
C ARG A 29 -16.92 -18.11 -23.85
N GLY A 30 -17.76 -18.96 -24.43
CA GLY A 30 -17.46 -19.66 -25.68
C GLY A 30 -16.31 -20.68 -25.57
N GLY A 31 -15.94 -21.09 -24.35
CA GLY A 31 -14.89 -22.06 -24.10
C GLY A 31 -15.37 -23.25 -23.27
N THR A 32 -14.47 -24.21 -23.04
CA THR A 32 -14.71 -25.41 -22.22
C THR A 32 -14.10 -25.35 -20.83
N LYS A 33 -13.35 -24.27 -20.53
CA LYS A 33 -12.66 -24.13 -19.24
C LYS A 33 -13.65 -23.69 -18.17
N VAL A 34 -13.63 -24.42 -17.06
CA VAL A 34 -14.48 -24.19 -15.89
C VAL A 34 -13.59 -24.17 -14.66
N PHE A 35 -13.89 -23.26 -13.74
CA PHE A 35 -13.18 -23.08 -12.49
C PHE A 35 -14.16 -23.04 -11.33
N GLU A 36 -13.75 -23.61 -10.21
CA GLU A 36 -14.54 -23.60 -8.98
C GLU A 36 -13.97 -22.47 -8.11
N VAL A 37 -14.86 -21.60 -7.63
CA VAL A 37 -14.54 -20.59 -6.62
C VAL A 37 -15.37 -20.91 -5.39
N GLU A 38 -14.72 -21.17 -4.26
CA GLU A 38 -15.38 -21.54 -3.02
C GLU A 38 -15.19 -20.44 -1.97
N CYS A 39 -16.28 -20.06 -1.33
CA CYS A 39 -16.35 -19.06 -0.27
C CYS A 39 -17.02 -19.67 0.95
N ASP A 40 -16.54 -19.40 2.16
CA ASP A 40 -17.12 -19.91 3.42
C ASP A 40 -18.47 -19.27 3.75
N ASP A 41 -18.58 -17.96 3.58
CA ASP A 41 -19.81 -17.20 3.84
C ASP A 41 -19.88 -16.01 2.87
N GLU A 42 -21.02 -15.82 2.21
CA GLU A 42 -21.17 -14.80 1.16
C GLU A 42 -21.10 -13.36 1.68
N GLU A 43 -21.42 -13.13 2.95
CA GLU A 43 -21.46 -11.81 3.56
C GLU A 43 -20.08 -11.39 4.07
N THR A 44 -19.40 -12.29 4.78
CA THR A 44 -18.10 -12.03 5.41
C THR A 44 -16.93 -12.35 4.49
N LEU A 45 -17.09 -13.30 3.56
CA LEU A 45 -16.05 -13.79 2.65
C LEU A 45 -14.73 -14.04 3.40
N GLY A 46 -14.83 -14.70 4.56
CA GLY A 46 -13.71 -14.95 5.48
C GLY A 46 -12.59 -15.75 4.83
N ASN A 47 -12.95 -16.64 3.89
CA ASN A 47 -12.03 -17.40 3.07
C ASN A 47 -12.57 -17.54 1.65
N VAL A 48 -11.72 -17.24 0.66
CA VAL A 48 -12.05 -17.37 -0.76
C VAL A 48 -10.91 -18.10 -1.46
N SER A 49 -11.24 -19.18 -2.16
CA SER A 49 -10.27 -19.98 -2.91
C SER A 49 -10.76 -20.22 -4.34
N CYS A 50 -9.82 -20.49 -5.24
CA CYS A 50 -10.15 -20.84 -6.62
C CYS A 50 -9.31 -21.99 -7.12
N SER A 51 -9.93 -22.93 -7.83
CA SER A 51 -9.25 -24.11 -8.39
C SER A 51 -8.13 -23.80 -9.39
N CYS A 52 -8.02 -22.55 -9.87
CA CYS A 52 -6.88 -22.13 -10.71
C CYS A 52 -5.58 -21.88 -9.92
N LEU A 53 -5.64 -21.83 -8.59
CA LEU A 53 -4.52 -21.67 -7.66
C LEU A 53 -3.65 -20.41 -7.83
N LYS A 54 -4.11 -19.44 -8.62
CA LYS A 54 -3.32 -18.25 -8.94
C LYS A 54 -3.09 -17.35 -7.71
N PHE A 55 -4.02 -17.31 -6.76
CA PHE A 55 -3.81 -16.53 -5.54
C PHE A 55 -2.73 -17.18 -4.66
N GLU A 56 -2.72 -18.49 -4.59
CA GLU A 56 -1.74 -19.29 -3.87
C GLU A 56 -0.34 -19.16 -4.50
N CYS A 57 -0.27 -19.06 -5.82
CA CYS A 57 1.00 -18.89 -6.54
C CYS A 57 1.51 -17.43 -6.60
N GLU A 58 0.66 -16.46 -6.90
CA GLU A 58 1.05 -15.05 -7.15
C GLU A 58 0.66 -14.10 -6.00
N GLY A 59 -0.24 -14.52 -5.13
CA GLY A 59 -0.81 -13.71 -4.05
C GLY A 59 -1.58 -12.49 -4.52
N ILE A 60 -2.21 -12.61 -5.68
CA ILE A 60 -3.16 -11.67 -6.25
C ILE A 60 -4.38 -12.48 -6.71
N PRO A 61 -5.63 -12.09 -6.38
CA PRO A 61 -6.78 -12.87 -6.79
C PRO A 61 -6.91 -12.97 -8.30
N CYS A 62 -7.30 -14.14 -8.77
CA CYS A 62 -7.49 -14.41 -10.18
C CYS A 62 -8.75 -13.73 -10.73
N CYS A 63 -8.84 -13.62 -12.04
CA CYS A 63 -10.05 -13.18 -12.70
C CYS A 63 -11.32 -13.96 -12.29
N HIS A 64 -11.24 -15.25 -11.93
CA HIS A 64 -12.42 -16.02 -11.52
C HIS A 64 -12.95 -15.59 -10.13
N ILE A 65 -12.04 -15.34 -9.17
CA ILE A 65 -12.41 -14.74 -7.88
C ILE A 65 -13.04 -13.36 -8.13
N MET A 66 -12.45 -12.56 -9.02
CA MET A 66 -13.02 -11.24 -9.37
C MET A 66 -14.44 -11.34 -9.94
N VAL A 67 -14.75 -12.35 -10.77
CA VAL A 67 -16.12 -12.57 -11.31
C VAL A 67 -17.12 -12.73 -10.16
N VAL A 68 -16.79 -13.57 -9.17
CA VAL A 68 -17.65 -13.81 -8.00
C VAL A 68 -17.83 -12.53 -7.19
N LEU A 69 -16.74 -11.86 -6.80
CA LEU A 69 -16.81 -10.63 -6.01
C LEU A 69 -17.63 -9.52 -6.69
N ILE A 70 -17.45 -9.34 -8.01
CA ILE A 70 -18.22 -8.37 -8.80
C ILE A 70 -19.70 -8.74 -8.81
N THR A 71 -20.03 -10.03 -8.94
CA THR A 71 -21.42 -10.49 -8.98
C THR A 71 -22.12 -10.29 -7.64
N LEU A 72 -21.42 -10.52 -6.53
CA LEU A 72 -21.92 -10.27 -5.18
C LEU A 72 -21.96 -8.77 -4.82
N GLY A 73 -21.34 -7.90 -5.62
CA GLY A 73 -21.15 -6.49 -5.25
C GLY A 73 -20.27 -6.31 -4.02
N ALA A 74 -19.44 -7.31 -3.71
CA ALA A 74 -18.61 -7.35 -2.51
C ALA A 74 -17.37 -6.46 -2.65
N ALA A 75 -16.96 -5.86 -1.53
CA ALA A 75 -15.63 -5.28 -1.41
C ALA A 75 -14.56 -6.38 -1.45
N MET A 76 -13.30 -5.99 -1.66
CA MET A 76 -12.18 -6.94 -1.63
C MET A 76 -12.08 -7.60 -0.25
N PRO A 77 -12.19 -8.95 -0.15
CA PRO A 77 -12.09 -9.64 1.14
C PRO A 77 -10.69 -9.50 1.75
N GLN A 78 -10.62 -9.44 3.09
CA GLN A 78 -9.33 -9.36 3.77
C GLN A 78 -8.44 -10.58 3.52
N CYS A 79 -9.03 -11.78 3.34
CA CYS A 79 -8.28 -12.99 2.99
C CYS A 79 -7.55 -12.87 1.64
N CYS A 80 -8.00 -11.96 0.76
CA CYS A 80 -7.40 -11.69 -0.54
C CYS A 80 -6.32 -10.58 -0.51
N VAL A 81 -6.07 -9.95 0.65
CA VAL A 81 -5.10 -8.87 0.80
C VAL A 81 -3.92 -9.35 1.66
N LEU A 82 -2.84 -9.79 1.00
CA LEU A 82 -1.64 -10.22 1.73
C LEU A 82 -0.93 -9.03 2.39
N ASN A 83 -0.33 -9.25 3.55
CA ASN A 83 0.38 -8.23 4.32
C ASN A 83 1.38 -7.40 3.48
N ARG A 84 2.08 -8.03 2.53
CA ARG A 84 3.04 -7.34 1.64
C ARG A 84 2.40 -6.26 0.74
N TRP A 85 1.10 -6.34 0.50
CA TRP A 85 0.33 -5.37 -0.27
C TRP A 85 -0.31 -4.29 0.61
N THR A 86 -0.25 -4.44 1.94
CA THR A 86 -0.75 -3.43 2.88
C THR A 86 0.27 -2.31 3.06
N LEU A 87 -0.20 -1.12 3.45
CA LEU A 87 0.67 0.00 3.83
C LEU A 87 1.65 -0.38 4.95
N ASN A 88 1.27 -1.33 5.81
CA ASN A 88 2.06 -1.82 6.92
C ASN A 88 3.13 -2.86 6.52
N ALA A 89 3.25 -3.21 5.23
CA ALA A 89 4.29 -4.12 4.73
C ALA A 89 5.70 -3.66 5.10
N LYS A 90 5.91 -2.34 5.16
CA LYS A 90 7.22 -1.72 5.45
C LYS A 90 7.62 -1.80 6.93
N SER A 91 6.69 -2.07 7.85
CA SER A 91 7.02 -2.18 9.28
C SER A 91 7.44 -3.59 9.69
N ALA A 92 7.16 -4.62 8.87
CA ALA A 92 7.43 -6.03 9.20
C ALA A 92 8.78 -6.55 8.68
N SER A 93 9.46 -5.84 7.78
CA SER A 93 10.74 -6.28 7.17
C SER A 93 11.98 -5.89 7.99
N SER A 94 11.84 -5.54 9.27
CA SER A 94 12.96 -5.16 10.13
C SER A 94 13.70 -6.40 10.65
N LEU A 95 14.44 -7.07 9.77
CA LEU A 95 15.52 -7.98 10.15
C LEU A 95 16.81 -7.55 9.42
N GLU A 96 17.77 -7.16 10.26
CA GLU A 96 19.22 -7.13 10.05
C GLU A 96 19.90 -5.87 9.45
N THR A 97 20.31 -5.02 10.40
CA THR A 97 21.70 -4.50 10.63
C THR A 97 22.31 -3.31 9.86
N THR A 98 21.69 -2.71 8.84
CA THR A 98 22.13 -1.37 8.35
C THR A 98 21.00 -0.35 8.16
N ASP A 99 19.75 -0.80 8.19
CA ASP A 99 18.57 0.04 7.97
C ASP A 99 18.01 0.70 9.24
N HIS A 100 18.54 0.44 10.44
CA HIS A 100 17.96 0.96 11.68
C HIS A 100 17.87 2.50 11.73
N VAL A 101 18.89 3.22 11.24
CA VAL A 101 18.88 4.70 11.24
C VAL A 101 17.96 5.27 10.16
N ASN A 102 17.90 4.64 8.98
CA ASN A 102 16.98 5.02 7.89
C ASN A 102 15.53 4.67 8.21
N SER A 103 15.31 3.55 8.90
CA SER A 103 14.03 3.10 9.45
C SER A 103 13.55 4.07 10.52
N MET A 104 14.40 4.49 11.47
CA MET A 104 14.05 5.53 12.45
C MET A 104 13.76 6.90 11.80
N LYS A 105 14.50 7.29 10.74
CA LYS A 105 14.21 8.51 10.00
C LYS A 105 12.86 8.43 9.29
N GLY A 106 12.56 7.28 8.69
CA GLY A 106 11.28 7.01 8.03
C GLY A 106 10.09 7.01 8.99
N THR A 107 10.24 6.38 10.18
CA THR A 107 9.19 6.37 11.21
C THR A 107 8.95 7.75 11.79
N ARG A 108 10.00 8.49 12.17
CA ARG A 108 9.88 9.88 12.66
C ARG A 108 9.27 10.81 11.61
N PHE A 109 9.66 10.67 10.35
CA PHE A 109 9.08 11.45 9.25
C PHE A 109 7.59 11.12 9.06
N SER A 110 7.22 9.84 9.10
CA SER A 110 5.83 9.41 9.00
C SER A 110 4.98 9.95 10.15
N GLU A 111 5.49 9.91 11.38
CA GLU A 111 4.82 10.46 12.56
C GLU A 111 4.59 11.97 12.44
N LEU A 112 5.63 12.71 12.02
CA LEU A 112 5.52 14.15 11.76
C LEU A 112 4.48 14.47 10.69
N LEU A 113 4.42 13.70 9.60
CA LEU A 113 3.39 13.90 8.56
C LEU A 113 1.98 13.60 9.07
N MET A 114 1.81 12.56 9.89
CA MET A 114 0.51 12.22 10.47
C MET A 114 0.00 13.32 11.40
N LEU A 115 0.88 13.93 12.19
CA LEU A 115 0.53 15.08 13.04
C LEU A 115 0.27 16.35 12.24
N ALA A 116 1.09 16.62 11.22
CA ALA A 116 0.98 17.84 10.43
C ALA A 116 -0.26 17.85 9.52
N LYS A 117 -0.69 16.68 9.03
CA LYS A 117 -1.81 16.57 8.08
C LYS A 117 -3.10 17.26 8.54
N PRO A 118 -3.71 16.94 9.69
CA PRO A 118 -4.95 17.60 10.11
C PRO A 118 -4.75 19.10 10.38
N VAL A 119 -3.56 19.49 10.84
CA VAL A 119 -3.21 20.91 11.07
C VAL A 119 -3.19 21.68 9.75
N PHE A 120 -2.60 21.11 8.71
CA PHE A 120 -2.53 21.75 7.39
C PHE A 120 -3.86 21.70 6.65
N GLU A 121 -4.64 20.64 6.81
CA GLU A 121 -6.01 20.58 6.28
C GLU A 121 -6.87 21.71 6.86
N GLU A 122 -6.86 21.90 8.18
CA GLU A 122 -7.60 23.00 8.83
C GLU A 122 -7.04 24.37 8.44
N ALA A 123 -5.71 24.55 8.49
CA ALA A 123 -5.08 25.82 8.14
C ALA A 123 -5.34 26.23 6.69
N SER A 124 -5.51 25.26 5.77
CA SER A 124 -5.80 25.55 4.36
C SER A 124 -7.14 26.23 4.12
N CYS A 125 -8.06 26.17 5.08
CA CYS A 125 -9.36 26.85 5.02
C CYS A 125 -9.27 28.36 5.31
N SER A 126 -8.12 28.85 5.81
CA SER A 126 -7.89 30.27 6.12
C SER A 126 -6.60 30.76 5.47
N ILE A 127 -6.69 31.88 4.75
CA ILE A 127 -5.52 32.47 4.08
C ILE A 127 -4.43 32.87 5.09
N ASP A 128 -4.83 33.37 6.26
CA ASP A 128 -3.90 33.84 7.30
C ASP A 128 -3.16 32.67 7.94
N GLU A 129 -3.88 31.58 8.26
CA GLU A 129 -3.26 30.37 8.84
C GLU A 129 -2.42 29.63 7.79
N TYR A 130 -2.86 29.57 6.53
CA TYR A 130 -2.03 29.05 5.44
C TYR A 130 -0.71 29.81 5.31
N MET A 131 -0.75 31.15 5.26
CA MET A 131 0.45 31.98 5.15
C MET A 131 1.37 31.79 6.35
N ARG A 132 0.81 31.75 7.56
CA ARG A 132 1.56 31.50 8.79
C ARG A 132 2.31 30.17 8.75
N TRP A 133 1.65 29.07 8.38
CA TRP A 133 2.30 27.76 8.30
C TRP A 133 3.34 27.70 7.18
N LYS A 134 3.06 28.34 6.04
CA LYS A 134 4.02 28.45 4.94
C LYS A 134 5.30 29.18 5.37
N GLU A 135 5.17 30.32 6.05
CA GLU A 135 6.32 31.08 6.54
C GLU A 135 7.17 30.26 7.53
N ILE A 136 6.53 29.54 8.46
CA ILE A 136 7.22 28.64 9.40
C ILE A 136 8.02 27.57 8.65
N LEU A 137 7.40 26.89 7.67
CA LEU A 137 8.06 25.83 6.91
C LEU A 137 9.23 26.36 6.07
N GLU A 138 9.05 27.51 5.41
CA GLU A 138 10.11 28.14 4.61
C GLU A 138 11.28 28.62 5.48
N ALA A 139 11.01 29.15 6.67
CA ALA A 139 12.04 29.56 7.63
C ALA A 139 12.87 28.36 8.10
N GLU A 140 12.24 27.25 8.47
CA GLU A 140 12.92 26.01 8.88
C GLU A 140 13.76 25.42 7.75
N LEU A 141 13.27 25.43 6.51
CA LEU A 141 14.02 24.97 5.33
C LEU A 141 15.23 25.85 5.04
N LYS A 142 15.10 27.17 5.19
CA LYS A 142 16.21 28.11 5.01
C LYS A 142 17.25 28.00 6.14
N GLY A 143 16.81 27.71 7.36
CA GLY A 143 17.68 27.46 8.51
C GLY A 143 18.50 26.18 8.39
N LYS A 144 18.00 25.15 7.69
CA LYS A 144 18.74 23.91 7.42
C LYS A 144 19.88 24.10 6.43
N ARG A 145 19.63 24.79 5.30
CA ARG A 145 20.67 25.08 4.29
C ARG A 145 21.87 25.83 4.88
N LYS A 146 21.63 26.85 5.70
CA LYS A 146 22.70 27.60 6.38
C LYS A 146 23.56 26.76 7.33
N ARG A 147 23.03 25.68 7.90
CA ARG A 147 23.76 24.82 8.85
C ARG A 147 24.72 23.88 8.11
N GLU A 148 24.25 23.35 6.99
CA GLU A 148 25.07 22.52 6.07
C GLU A 148 26.19 23.35 5.42
N ASP A 149 25.93 24.62 5.08
CA ASP A 149 26.94 25.54 4.54
C ASP A 149 28.07 25.85 5.56
N ILE A 150 27.73 26.02 6.85
CA ILE A 150 28.71 26.30 7.92
C ILE A 150 29.56 25.06 8.26
N GLU A 151 28.97 23.86 8.27
CA GLU A 151 29.69 22.60 8.47
C GLU A 151 30.61 22.26 7.28
N GLY A 152 30.21 22.62 6.05
CA GLY A 152 31.05 22.48 4.85
C GLY A 152 32.21 23.48 4.79
N GLU A 153 32.06 24.69 5.35
CA GLU A 153 33.15 25.67 5.44
C GLU A 153 34.17 25.32 6.54
N SER A 154 33.75 24.72 7.66
CA SER A 154 34.70 24.34 8.73
C SER A 154 35.63 23.19 8.30
N SER A 155 35.15 22.22 7.52
CA SER A 155 35.99 21.15 7.00
C SER A 155 37.00 21.64 5.95
N GLY A 156 36.65 22.68 5.18
CA GLY A 156 37.52 23.28 4.16
C GLY A 156 38.60 24.24 4.70
N ILE A 157 38.56 24.58 5.99
CA ILE A 157 39.60 25.37 6.67
C ILE A 157 40.70 24.44 7.22
N GLU A 158 40.34 23.29 7.78
CA GLU A 158 41.30 22.31 8.30
C GLU A 158 42.17 21.68 7.19
N ASP A 159 41.62 21.46 6.00
CA ASP A 159 42.37 20.93 4.84
C ASP A 159 43.40 21.92 4.27
N ARG A 160 43.22 23.24 4.50
CA ARG A 160 44.15 24.27 3.98
C ARG A 160 45.37 24.50 4.86
N GLU A 161 45.37 24.06 6.11
CA GLU A 161 46.56 24.15 6.98
C GLU A 161 47.59 23.05 6.70
N TRP A 162 47.18 21.89 6.15
CA TRP A 162 48.11 20.79 5.80
C TRP A 162 48.90 21.02 4.50
N LEU A 163 48.42 21.87 3.59
CA LEU A 163 49.07 22.15 2.29
C LEU A 163 50.12 23.27 2.34
N ARG A 164 50.40 23.83 3.52
CA ARG A 164 51.35 24.95 3.69
C ARG A 164 52.60 24.60 4.52
N SER A 165 52.88 23.31 4.76
CA SER A 165 54.16 22.83 5.33
C SER A 165 55.05 22.19 4.28
#